data_AF-A0A1F9Y7J7-F1
#
_entry.id   AF-A0A1F9Y7J7-F1
#
_cell.length_a   1.000
_cell.length_b   1.000
_cell.length_c   1.000
_cell.angle_alpha   90.00
_cell.angle_beta   90.00
_cell.angle_gamma   90.00
#
_symmetry.space_group_name_H-M   'P 1'
#
loop_
_entity.id
_entity.type
_entity.pdbx_description
1 polymer ?
#
loop_
_entity_poly.entity_id
_entity_poly.type
_entity_poly.pdbx_seq_one_letter_code
_entity_poly.pdbx_strand_id
1 'polypeptide(L)'
;MKRKLLEHLFSAMVVTGVLLFFLFFFQYRSQQAMAHNMEPIRPFINLPASDFNDPFYRALFMETLDLYYPGQTDRNQVIAKQLFRYKEAELSSQLQSVQKEKGLTLKRIYQIIGMYMGFLSVFAATLALTWYGVQSLALWRFIRRKQRLSQPPNKAVDPKKKGLNRLGVMGRFLASLILFSPAYTLAYSLRTEFDTGSFIFMVTLGVLSNGLLINYTNKFYAFLMSESRKGYVETALAKNLHSDYNWGAPGNMTRAAVFGLKKRFPGHVLDAIMRNARLQYLPTIKEQASFLITGLIIIEMALNIHAHLCYELLQQLLYRNMSEVMFMVLLIYYTVKLTEVAADIAHTRKMQQYDN
;
A
#
# COMPACT_ATOMS: atom_id res chain seq x y z
N MET A 1 1.65 -27.18 6.78
CA MET A 1 1.77 -25.90 7.55
C MET A 1 3.20 -25.60 8.01
N LYS A 2 3.89 -26.54 8.69
CA LYS A 2 5.26 -26.33 9.21
C LYS A 2 6.28 -25.87 8.14
N ARG A 3 6.31 -26.52 6.97
CA ARG A 3 7.20 -26.16 5.85
C ARG A 3 6.97 -24.74 5.32
N LYS A 4 5.72 -24.35 5.04
CA LYS A 4 5.38 -22.99 4.58
C LYS A 4 5.73 -21.91 5.62
N LEU A 5 5.52 -22.17 6.90
CA LEU A 5 5.92 -21.25 7.97
C LEU A 5 7.44 -21.10 8.05
N LEU A 6 8.21 -22.19 7.88
CA LEU A 6 9.66 -22.15 7.80
C LEU A 6 10.14 -21.35 6.58
N GLU A 7 9.51 -21.51 5.42
CA GLU A 7 9.81 -20.72 4.21
C GLU A 7 9.56 -19.23 4.45
N HIS A 8 8.45 -18.87 5.11
CA HIS A 8 8.15 -17.49 5.49
C HIS A 8 9.17 -16.93 6.47
N LEU A 9 9.52 -17.66 7.53
CA LEU A 9 10.51 -17.26 8.52
C LEU A 9 11.90 -17.09 7.90
N PHE A 10 12.31 -18.02 7.03
CA PHE A 10 13.59 -17.93 6.33
C PHE A 10 13.62 -16.71 5.39
N SER A 11 12.55 -16.49 4.61
CA SER A 11 12.46 -15.30 3.75
C SER A 11 12.49 -13.99 4.55
N ALA A 12 11.79 -13.95 5.69
CA ALA A 12 11.81 -12.80 6.59
C ALA A 12 13.22 -12.58 7.14
N MET A 13 13.88 -13.63 7.64
CA MET A 13 15.23 -13.56 8.19
C MET A 13 16.24 -13.06 7.14
N VAL A 14 16.19 -13.58 5.91
CA VAL A 14 17.11 -13.17 4.83
C VAL A 14 16.91 -11.70 4.47
N VAL A 15 15.66 -11.27 4.22
CA VAL A 15 15.39 -9.89 3.83
C VAL A 15 15.71 -8.92 4.96
N THR A 16 15.36 -9.25 6.20
CA THR A 16 15.72 -8.45 7.37
C THR A 16 17.24 -8.38 7.54
N GLY A 17 17.95 -9.49 7.38
CA GLY A 17 19.41 -9.53 7.43
C GLY A 17 20.06 -8.63 6.37
N VAL A 18 19.56 -8.67 5.13
CA VAL A 18 20.03 -7.82 4.03
C VAL A 18 19.75 -6.34 4.32
N LEU A 19 18.54 -6.00 4.77
CA LEU A 19 18.17 -4.61 5.07
C LEU A 19 18.94 -4.05 6.27
N LEU A 20 19.15 -4.85 7.32
CA LEU A 20 20.00 -4.46 8.46
C LEU A 20 21.47 -4.32 8.05
N PHE A 21 21.97 -5.20 7.19
CA PHE A 21 23.31 -5.07 6.63
C PHE A 21 23.45 -3.76 5.86
N PHE A 22 22.49 -3.41 4.99
CA PHE A 22 22.51 -2.13 4.29
C PHE A 22 22.41 -0.94 5.24
N LEU A 23 21.54 -1.00 6.25
CA LEU A 23 21.42 0.05 7.26
C LEU A 23 22.76 0.27 7.96
N PHE A 24 23.40 -0.80 8.43
CA PHE A 24 24.70 -0.74 9.08
C PHE A 24 25.80 -0.27 8.12
N PHE A 25 25.81 -0.75 6.88
CA PHE A 25 26.77 -0.37 5.85
C PHE A 25 26.66 1.13 5.50
N PHE A 26 25.45 1.65 5.29
CA PHE A 26 25.24 3.06 5.01
C PHE A 26 25.57 3.94 6.22
N GLN A 27 25.21 3.49 7.43
CA GLN A 27 25.55 4.20 8.65
C GLN A 27 27.07 4.25 8.88
N TYR A 28 27.75 3.12 8.70
CA TYR A 28 29.21 3.01 8.83
C TYR A 28 29.93 3.84 7.76
N ARG A 29 29.50 3.75 6.50
CA ARG A 29 30.07 4.56 5.41
C ARG A 29 29.85 6.06 5.61
N SER A 30 28.68 6.46 6.11
CA SER A 30 28.39 7.85 6.46
C SER A 30 29.31 8.36 7.57
N GLN A 31 29.49 7.57 8.63
CA GLN A 31 30.39 7.89 9.75
C GLN A 31 31.86 7.94 9.31
N GLN A 32 32.33 7.00 8.49
CA GLN A 32 33.69 7.01 7.96
C GLN A 32 33.95 8.14 6.98
N ALA A 33 33.01 8.44 6.08
CA ALA A 33 33.13 9.57 5.16
C ALA A 33 33.19 10.90 5.92
N MET A 34 32.42 11.04 7.01
CA MET A 34 32.53 12.17 7.92
C MET A 34 33.89 12.22 8.62
N ALA A 35 34.33 11.11 9.23
CA ALA A 35 35.60 11.07 9.97
C ALA A 35 36.83 11.33 9.08
N HIS A 36 36.90 10.70 7.91
CA HIS A 36 38.02 10.83 6.97
C HIS A 36 38.07 12.21 6.31
N ASN A 37 36.91 12.82 5.99
CA ASN A 37 36.87 14.20 5.50
C ASN A 37 37.14 15.24 6.60
N MET A 38 36.94 14.89 7.88
CA MET A 38 37.16 15.79 9.02
C MET A 38 38.60 15.81 9.54
N GLU A 39 39.37 14.72 9.43
CA GLU A 39 40.77 14.67 9.89
C GLU A 39 41.65 15.84 9.41
N PRO A 40 41.69 16.19 8.11
CA PRO A 40 42.57 17.26 7.62
C PRO A 40 42.07 18.67 7.98
N ILE A 41 40.78 18.84 8.25
CA ILE A 41 40.16 20.15 8.52
C ILE A 41 39.94 20.42 10.00
N ARG A 42 40.07 19.41 10.87
CA ARG A 42 39.84 19.48 12.33
C ARG A 42 40.44 20.71 13.03
N PRO A 43 41.70 21.13 12.74
CA PRO A 43 42.27 22.32 13.39
C PRO A 43 41.64 23.64 12.92
N PHE A 44 40.94 23.65 11.77
CA PHE A 44 40.38 24.85 11.15
C PHE A 44 38.86 24.99 11.36
N ILE A 45 38.18 23.99 11.95
CA ILE A 45 36.72 23.97 12.14
C ILE A 45 36.21 25.11 13.05
N ASN A 46 37.02 25.50 14.04
CA ASN A 46 36.68 26.51 15.05
C ASN A 46 37.05 27.94 14.65
N LEU A 47 37.54 28.16 13.42
CA LEU A 47 37.84 29.51 12.98
C LEU A 47 36.53 30.31 12.86
N PRO A 48 36.41 31.46 13.54
CA PRO A 48 35.25 32.34 13.46
C PRO A 48 35.32 33.09 12.13
N ALA A 49 34.96 32.41 11.05
CA ALA A 49 34.93 33.02 9.74
C ALA A 49 33.48 33.37 9.40
N SER A 50 33.27 34.67 9.28
CA SER A 50 32.08 35.28 8.71
C SER A 50 31.90 34.82 7.26
N ASP A 51 30.72 34.31 6.98
CA ASP A 51 30.13 34.04 5.66
C ASP A 51 31.08 33.59 4.52
N PHE A 52 31.40 32.29 4.50
CA PHE A 52 32.22 31.64 3.46
C PHE A 52 31.57 31.56 2.06
N ASN A 53 30.38 32.12 1.88
CA ASN A 53 29.79 32.32 0.55
C ASN A 53 30.41 33.51 -0.19
N ASP A 54 31.10 34.41 0.51
CA ASP A 54 31.80 35.52 -0.12
C ASP A 54 33.09 35.02 -0.83
N PRO A 55 33.26 35.30 -2.15
CA PRO A 55 34.49 35.01 -2.87
C PRO A 55 35.74 35.59 -2.19
N PHE A 56 35.61 36.72 -1.49
CA PHE A 56 36.71 37.37 -0.78
C PHE A 56 37.26 36.52 0.37
N TYR A 57 36.39 36.02 1.26
CA TYR A 57 36.82 35.18 2.38
C TYR A 57 37.42 33.86 1.91
N ARG A 58 36.98 33.34 0.76
CA ARG A 58 37.59 32.15 0.16
C ARG A 58 39.02 32.40 -0.33
N ALA A 59 39.24 33.52 -0.99
CA ALA A 59 40.56 33.93 -1.46
C ALA A 59 41.51 34.19 -0.28
N LEU A 60 41.03 34.94 0.73
CA LEU A 60 41.79 35.25 1.94
C LEU A 60 42.19 33.98 2.72
N PHE A 61 41.29 33.00 2.82
CA PHE A 61 41.59 31.72 3.48
C PHE A 61 42.63 30.90 2.70
N MET A 62 42.57 30.89 1.37
CA MET A 62 43.60 30.24 0.54
C MET A 62 44.96 30.93 0.68
N GLU A 63 44.98 32.25 0.62
CA GLU A 63 46.21 33.04 0.73
C GLU A 63 46.86 32.88 2.11
N THR A 64 46.07 32.86 3.18
CA THR A 64 46.58 32.55 4.52
C THR A 64 47.11 31.12 4.61
N LEU A 65 46.45 30.13 4.04
CA LEU A 65 46.98 28.76 4.02
C LEU A 65 48.31 28.66 3.26
N ASP A 66 48.44 29.34 2.12
CA ASP A 66 49.67 29.35 1.33
C ASP A 66 50.82 30.10 2.04
N LEU A 67 50.50 31.12 2.84
CA LEU A 67 51.47 31.84 3.67
C LEU A 67 52.01 30.97 4.81
N TYR A 68 51.15 30.22 5.52
CA TYR A 68 51.54 29.37 6.64
C TYR A 68 52.09 28.00 6.21
N TYR A 69 51.72 27.51 5.03
CA TYR A 69 52.18 26.23 4.46
C TYR A 69 52.68 26.40 3.02
N PRO A 70 53.81 27.09 2.83
CA PRO A 70 54.37 27.35 1.50
C PRO A 70 54.80 26.05 0.79
N GLY A 71 54.52 25.96 -0.52
CA GLY A 71 54.88 24.81 -1.35
C GLY A 71 53.94 23.60 -1.28
N GLN A 72 52.83 23.69 -0.54
CA GLN A 72 51.80 22.64 -0.43
C GLN A 72 50.47 23.04 -1.06
N THR A 73 50.50 23.74 -2.21
CA THR A 73 49.32 24.30 -2.88
C THR A 73 48.21 23.28 -3.15
N ASP A 74 48.55 22.07 -3.59
CA ASP A 74 47.56 21.00 -3.82
C ASP A 74 46.86 20.56 -2.53
N ARG A 75 47.61 20.49 -1.42
CA ARG A 75 47.06 20.12 -0.10
C ARG A 75 46.18 21.24 0.45
N ASN A 76 46.61 22.48 0.31
CA ASN A 76 45.85 23.66 0.76
C ASN A 76 44.52 23.78 0.01
N GLN A 77 44.52 23.51 -1.30
CA GLN A 77 43.29 23.46 -2.09
C GLN A 77 42.32 22.36 -1.63
N VAL A 78 42.85 21.17 -1.28
CA VAL A 78 42.03 20.07 -0.75
C VAL A 78 41.43 20.45 0.61
N ILE A 79 42.24 21.01 1.52
CA ILE A 79 41.80 21.46 2.85
C ILE A 79 40.70 22.51 2.72
N ALA A 80 40.92 23.55 1.92
CA ALA A 80 39.95 24.61 1.71
C ALA A 80 38.65 24.09 1.09
N LYS A 81 38.74 23.24 0.06
CA LYS A 81 37.55 22.63 -0.57
C LYS A 81 36.77 21.74 0.40
N GLN A 82 37.45 20.99 1.25
CA GLN A 82 36.82 20.16 2.28
C GLN A 82 36.19 21.01 3.39
N LEU A 83 36.86 22.07 3.82
CA LEU A 83 36.36 23.00 4.84
C LEU A 83 35.12 23.76 4.34
N PHE A 84 35.14 24.24 3.10
CA PHE A 84 33.97 24.90 2.50
C PHE A 84 32.78 23.95 2.39
N ARG A 85 33.00 22.71 1.90
CA ARG A 85 31.94 21.70 1.86
C ARG A 85 31.40 21.37 3.24
N TYR A 86 32.26 21.31 4.26
CA TYR A 86 31.86 21.07 5.64
C TYR A 86 31.02 22.22 6.19
N LYS A 87 31.45 23.48 6.00
CA LYS A 87 30.71 24.67 6.47
C LYS A 87 29.38 24.88 5.72
N GLU A 88 29.34 24.57 4.43
CA GLU A 88 28.10 24.58 3.64
C GLU A 88 27.15 23.45 4.07
N ALA A 89 27.68 22.26 4.38
CA ALA A 89 26.92 21.17 4.98
C ALA A 89 26.44 21.51 6.40
N GLU A 90 27.23 22.24 7.19
CA GLU A 90 26.89 22.73 8.53
C GLU A 90 25.77 23.79 8.44
N LEU A 91 25.90 24.79 7.59
CA LEU A 91 24.90 25.84 7.36
C LEU A 91 23.60 25.25 6.82
N SER A 92 23.66 24.37 5.81
CA SER A 92 22.48 23.66 5.31
C SER A 92 21.89 22.74 6.39
N SER A 93 22.70 22.13 7.24
CA SER A 93 22.21 21.37 8.40
C SER A 93 21.58 22.26 9.46
N GLN A 94 22.07 23.48 9.68
CA GLN A 94 21.49 24.45 10.62
C GLN A 94 20.16 24.99 10.10
N LEU A 95 20.11 25.38 8.82
CA LEU A 95 18.87 25.74 8.11
C LEU A 95 17.85 24.58 8.10
N GLN A 96 18.32 23.34 7.96
CA GLN A 96 17.48 22.13 8.06
C GLN A 96 17.12 21.76 9.51
N SER A 97 17.96 22.07 10.50
CA SER A 97 17.75 21.73 11.92
C SER A 97 16.66 22.57 12.59
N VAL A 98 16.37 23.75 12.03
CA VAL A 98 15.14 24.50 12.37
C VAL A 98 13.89 23.69 11.96
N GLN A 99 14.02 22.67 11.09
CA GLN A 99 12.91 21.82 10.65
C GLN A 99 13.00 20.31 10.92
N LYS A 100 14.14 19.65 11.20
CA LYS A 100 14.18 18.21 11.56
C LYS A 100 15.52 17.73 12.16
N GLU A 101 15.46 17.04 13.31
CA GLU A 101 16.58 16.31 13.94
C GLU A 101 17.13 15.25 12.95
N LYS A 102 18.44 15.30 12.60
CA LYS A 102 19.08 14.33 11.71
C LYS A 102 19.40 13.03 12.46
N GLY A 103 18.75 11.93 12.10
CA GLY A 103 19.11 10.57 12.52
C GLY A 103 17.99 9.79 13.20
N LEU A 104 18.15 8.46 13.26
CA LEU A 104 17.26 7.55 14.01
C LEU A 104 17.42 7.77 15.52
N THR A 105 16.79 8.81 16.05
CA THR A 105 16.62 8.98 17.49
C THR A 105 15.42 8.16 17.97
N LEU A 106 15.40 7.78 19.26
CA LEU A 106 14.27 7.04 19.84
C LEU A 106 12.93 7.78 19.68
N LYS A 107 12.97 9.12 19.81
CA LYS A 107 11.82 10.00 19.58
C LYS A 107 11.33 9.90 18.13
N ARG A 108 12.25 9.88 17.16
CA ARG A 108 11.91 9.73 15.74
C ARG A 108 11.33 8.35 15.41
N ILE A 109 11.87 7.29 16.01
CA ILE A 109 11.32 5.93 15.89
C ILE A 109 9.87 5.91 16.40
N TYR A 110 9.59 6.50 17.56
CA TYR A 110 8.23 6.56 18.10
C TYR A 110 7.27 7.31 17.17
N GLN A 111 7.72 8.43 16.59
CA GLN A 111 6.94 9.16 15.58
C GLN A 111 6.65 8.28 14.36
N ILE A 112 7.66 7.62 13.78
CA ILE A 112 7.49 6.74 12.62
C ILE A 112 6.53 5.60 12.93
N ILE A 113 6.62 4.99 14.12
CA ILE A 113 5.70 3.94 14.57
C ILE A 113 4.26 4.48 14.65
N GLY A 114 4.06 5.68 15.18
CA GLY A 114 2.74 6.32 15.21
C GLY A 114 2.13 6.48 13.81
N MET A 115 2.92 6.96 12.85
CA MET A 115 2.48 7.10 11.46
C MET A 115 2.20 5.72 10.82
N TYR A 116 3.03 4.73 11.12
CA TYR A 116 2.85 3.36 10.67
C TYR A 116 1.55 2.74 11.19
N MET A 117 1.16 2.99 12.44
CA MET A 117 -0.12 2.52 12.98
C MET A 117 -1.32 3.15 12.27
N GLY A 118 -1.23 4.43 11.90
CA GLY A 118 -2.23 5.10 11.07
C GLY A 118 -2.37 4.42 9.69
N PHE A 119 -1.24 4.19 9.02
CA PHE A 119 -1.19 3.46 7.75
C PHE A 119 -1.82 2.06 7.87
N LEU A 120 -1.47 1.30 8.91
CA LEU A 120 -1.96 -0.06 9.15
C LEU A 120 -3.47 -0.08 9.38
N SER A 121 -4.01 0.95 10.05
CA SER A 121 -5.45 1.12 10.26
C SER A 121 -6.21 1.36 8.96
N VAL A 122 -5.70 2.27 8.11
CA VAL A 122 -6.28 2.53 6.77
C VAL A 122 -6.22 1.28 5.90
N PHE A 123 -5.08 0.59 5.91
CA PHE A 123 -4.88 -0.66 5.19
C PHE A 123 -5.87 -1.75 5.62
N ALA A 124 -6.00 -2.00 6.92
CA ALA A 124 -6.90 -3.02 7.46
C ALA A 124 -8.37 -2.71 7.13
N ALA A 125 -8.80 -1.45 7.30
CA ALA A 125 -10.15 -1.00 6.96
C ALA A 125 -10.44 -1.18 5.46
N THR A 126 -9.51 -0.76 4.61
CA THR A 126 -9.66 -0.87 3.15
C THR A 126 -9.69 -2.33 2.69
N LEU A 127 -8.83 -3.18 3.26
CA LEU A 127 -8.81 -4.61 2.95
C LEU A 127 -10.13 -5.29 3.37
N ALA A 128 -10.66 -4.96 4.55
CA ALA A 128 -11.93 -5.50 5.03
C ALA A 128 -13.12 -5.07 4.15
N LEU A 129 -13.19 -3.79 3.79
CA LEU A 129 -14.24 -3.25 2.92
C LEU A 129 -14.17 -3.82 1.51
N THR A 130 -12.98 -3.90 0.92
CA THR A 130 -12.79 -4.50 -0.40
C THR A 130 -13.14 -5.99 -0.38
N TRP A 131 -12.70 -6.75 0.63
CA TRP A 131 -13.07 -8.17 0.79
C TRP A 131 -14.59 -8.37 0.87
N TYR A 132 -15.27 -7.54 1.66
CA TYR A 132 -16.72 -7.58 1.78
C TYR A 132 -17.41 -7.19 0.47
N GLY A 133 -16.98 -6.08 -0.14
CA GLY A 133 -17.53 -5.54 -1.38
C GLY A 133 -17.41 -6.50 -2.56
N VAL A 134 -16.23 -7.11 -2.73
CA VAL A 134 -15.97 -8.13 -3.76
C VAL A 134 -16.98 -9.26 -3.69
N GLN A 135 -17.19 -9.83 -2.50
CA GLN A 135 -18.15 -10.92 -2.32
C GLN A 135 -19.59 -10.49 -2.60
N SER A 136 -20.00 -9.32 -2.11
CA SER A 136 -21.39 -8.83 -2.25
C SER A 136 -21.72 -8.51 -3.71
N LEU A 137 -20.84 -7.80 -4.41
CA LEU A 137 -21.03 -7.41 -5.82
C LEU A 137 -21.01 -8.63 -6.75
N ALA A 138 -20.07 -9.54 -6.55
CA ALA A 138 -19.95 -10.74 -7.37
C ALA A 138 -21.15 -11.68 -7.17
N LEU A 139 -21.62 -11.84 -5.93
CA LEU A 139 -22.79 -12.65 -5.62
C LEU A 139 -24.07 -12.05 -6.22
N TRP A 140 -24.26 -10.73 -6.08
CA TRP A 140 -25.38 -10.04 -6.72
C TRP A 140 -25.37 -10.21 -8.24
N ARG A 141 -24.19 -10.07 -8.87
CA ARG A 141 -24.03 -10.29 -10.31
C ARG A 141 -24.33 -11.74 -10.72
N PHE A 142 -23.87 -12.70 -9.92
CA PHE A 142 -24.12 -14.13 -10.14
C PHE A 142 -25.60 -14.47 -10.11
N ILE A 143 -26.30 -14.05 -9.05
CA ILE A 143 -27.74 -14.26 -8.88
C ILE A 143 -28.51 -13.62 -10.04
N ARG A 144 -28.21 -12.36 -10.38
CA ARG A 144 -28.89 -11.66 -11.46
C ARG A 144 -28.69 -12.34 -12.81
N ARG A 145 -27.53 -12.96 -13.07
CA ARG A 145 -27.30 -13.73 -14.30
C ARG A 145 -28.12 -15.02 -14.30
N LYS A 146 -28.15 -15.76 -13.20
CA LYS A 146 -28.95 -17.00 -13.09
C LYS A 146 -30.44 -16.71 -13.25
N GLN A 147 -30.95 -15.65 -12.61
CA GLN A 147 -32.33 -15.17 -12.79
C GLN A 147 -32.68 -14.86 -14.26
N ARG A 148 -31.77 -14.22 -15.00
CA ARG A 148 -31.98 -13.92 -16.43
C ARG A 148 -32.01 -15.17 -17.30
N LEU A 149 -31.20 -16.18 -16.98
CA LEU A 149 -31.17 -17.45 -17.71
C LEU A 149 -32.42 -18.30 -17.45
N SER A 150 -33.04 -18.15 -16.27
CA SER A 150 -34.28 -18.84 -15.90
C SER A 150 -35.55 -18.15 -16.44
N GLN A 151 -35.46 -16.93 -16.98
CA GLN A 151 -36.60 -16.24 -17.58
C GLN A 151 -36.78 -16.67 -19.05
N PRO A 152 -38.01 -16.98 -19.51
CA PRO A 152 -38.25 -17.32 -20.91
C PRO A 152 -37.89 -16.12 -21.82
N PRO A 153 -37.42 -16.37 -23.05
CA PRO A 153 -36.86 -15.34 -23.95
C PRO A 153 -37.86 -14.27 -24.42
N ASN A 154 -39.14 -14.33 -24.03
CA ASN A 154 -40.18 -13.40 -24.47
C ASN A 154 -40.54 -12.39 -23.38
N LYS A 155 -39.81 -11.27 -23.33
CA LYS A 155 -40.40 -9.98 -22.99
C LYS A 155 -39.88 -8.93 -23.98
N ALA A 156 -40.75 -8.55 -24.90
CA ALA A 156 -40.55 -7.45 -25.84
C ALA A 156 -39.97 -6.23 -25.11
N VAL A 157 -38.88 -5.70 -25.64
CA VAL A 157 -38.17 -4.56 -25.04
C VAL A 157 -39.04 -3.32 -25.23
N ASP A 158 -39.69 -2.86 -24.17
CA ASP A 158 -40.43 -1.59 -24.14
C ASP A 158 -39.57 -0.43 -24.68
N PRO A 159 -39.99 0.26 -25.75
CA PRO A 159 -39.21 1.33 -26.37
C PRO A 159 -39.05 2.56 -25.45
N LYS A 160 -39.93 2.74 -24.44
CA LYS A 160 -39.83 3.82 -23.44
C LYS A 160 -38.62 3.68 -22.48
N LYS A 161 -37.97 2.51 -22.41
CA LYS A 161 -36.74 2.30 -21.60
C LYS A 161 -35.44 2.70 -22.32
N LYS A 162 -35.48 3.09 -23.60
CA LYS A 162 -34.27 3.49 -24.37
C LYS A 162 -33.67 4.83 -23.94
N GLY A 163 -34.49 5.80 -23.52
CA GLY A 163 -34.03 7.12 -23.07
C GLY A 163 -33.32 7.08 -21.70
N LEU A 164 -33.92 6.40 -20.72
CA LEU A 164 -33.33 6.17 -19.39
C LEU A 164 -32.02 5.34 -19.46
N ASN A 165 -31.91 4.49 -20.48
CA ASN A 165 -30.68 3.72 -20.73
C ASN A 165 -29.52 4.60 -21.20
N ARG A 166 -29.72 5.72 -21.88
CA ARG A 166 -28.59 6.60 -22.30
C ARG A 166 -27.98 7.35 -21.12
N LEU A 167 -28.80 7.93 -20.24
CA LEU A 167 -28.32 8.52 -18.97
C LEU A 167 -27.68 7.45 -18.07
N GLY A 168 -28.28 6.26 -18.00
CA GLY A 168 -27.70 5.12 -17.28
C GLY A 168 -26.40 4.60 -17.90
N VAL A 169 -26.21 4.71 -19.22
CA VAL A 169 -24.97 4.34 -19.91
C VAL A 169 -23.88 5.38 -19.65
N MET A 170 -24.21 6.67 -19.67
CA MET A 170 -23.26 7.74 -19.37
C MET A 170 -22.84 7.73 -17.88
N GLY A 171 -23.79 7.50 -16.96
CA GLY A 171 -23.49 7.28 -15.55
C GLY A 171 -22.66 6.02 -15.30
N ARG A 172 -22.92 4.92 -16.04
CA ARG A 172 -22.06 3.72 -16.00
C ARG A 172 -20.67 3.99 -16.56
N PHE A 173 -20.55 4.80 -17.62
CA PHE A 173 -19.29 5.18 -18.22
C PHE A 173 -18.45 6.03 -17.27
N LEU A 174 -19.04 7.06 -16.65
CA LEU A 174 -18.40 7.88 -15.61
C LEU A 174 -18.02 7.04 -14.38
N ALA A 175 -18.91 6.17 -13.90
CA ALA A 175 -18.60 5.28 -12.79
C ALA A 175 -17.46 4.31 -13.15
N SER A 176 -17.43 3.78 -14.38
CA SER A 176 -16.33 2.95 -14.84
C SER A 176 -15.03 3.73 -14.98
N LEU A 177 -15.07 4.99 -15.43
CA LEU A 177 -13.90 5.86 -15.50
C LEU A 177 -13.29 6.08 -14.12
N ILE A 178 -14.12 6.38 -13.11
CA ILE A 178 -13.67 6.54 -11.73
C ILE A 178 -13.09 5.21 -11.20
N LEU A 179 -13.79 4.10 -11.38
CA LEU A 179 -13.33 2.79 -10.89
C LEU A 179 -12.09 2.24 -11.62
N PHE A 180 -11.82 2.67 -12.87
CA PHE A 180 -10.64 2.27 -13.63
C PHE A 180 -9.53 3.33 -13.64
N SER A 181 -9.78 4.52 -13.12
CA SER A 181 -8.76 5.55 -13.03
C SER A 181 -7.68 5.14 -12.03
N PRO A 182 -6.40 5.34 -12.38
CA PRO A 182 -5.29 5.12 -11.46
C PRO A 182 -5.49 5.93 -10.17
N ALA A 183 -5.12 5.35 -9.03
CA ALA A 183 -5.29 5.99 -7.73
C ALA A 183 -4.68 7.39 -7.64
N TYR A 184 -3.54 7.60 -8.31
CA TYR A 184 -2.89 8.91 -8.37
C TYR A 184 -3.76 9.97 -9.07
N THR A 185 -4.42 9.64 -10.18
CA THR A 185 -5.24 10.61 -10.92
C THR A 185 -6.43 11.09 -10.10
N LEU A 186 -7.09 10.18 -9.38
CA LEU A 186 -8.19 10.54 -8.47
C LEU A 186 -7.71 11.39 -7.30
N ALA A 187 -6.59 10.98 -6.70
CA ALA A 187 -5.98 11.72 -5.61
C ALA A 187 -5.66 13.17 -6.01
N TYR A 188 -5.00 13.37 -7.16
CA TYR A 188 -4.69 14.72 -7.65
C TYR A 188 -5.95 15.53 -8.00
N SER A 189 -6.96 14.93 -8.61
CA SER A 189 -8.20 15.64 -8.96
C SER A 189 -9.01 16.10 -7.75
N LEU A 190 -8.89 15.42 -6.61
CA LEU A 190 -9.67 15.72 -5.40
C LEU A 190 -8.87 16.52 -4.36
N ARG A 191 -7.59 16.78 -4.63
CA ARG A 191 -6.67 17.45 -3.70
C ARG A 191 -7.10 18.88 -3.34
N THR A 192 -7.89 19.54 -4.20
CA THR A 192 -8.26 20.96 -4.04
C THR A 192 -9.59 21.20 -3.34
N GLU A 193 -10.44 20.17 -3.18
CA GLU A 193 -11.85 20.38 -2.77
C GLU A 193 -12.26 19.68 -1.47
N PHE A 194 -11.53 18.64 -1.04
CA PHE A 194 -11.88 17.85 0.14
C PHE A 194 -10.80 17.95 1.22
N ASP A 195 -11.19 17.76 2.47
CA ASP A 195 -10.25 17.55 3.58
C ASP A 195 -9.52 16.20 3.36
N THR A 196 -8.46 16.25 2.56
CA THR A 196 -7.69 15.09 2.11
C THR A 196 -7.00 14.36 3.26
N GLY A 197 -6.92 14.96 4.45
CA GLY A 197 -6.39 14.34 5.68
C GLY A 197 -7.37 13.39 6.38
N SER A 198 -8.63 13.31 5.93
CA SER A 198 -9.62 12.45 6.58
C SER A 198 -9.34 10.96 6.33
N PHE A 199 -9.25 10.19 7.42
CA PHE A 199 -9.16 8.72 7.41
C PHE A 199 -10.20 8.07 6.48
N ILE A 200 -11.44 8.58 6.49
CA ILE A 200 -12.55 8.03 5.69
C ILE A 200 -12.32 8.25 4.19
N PHE A 201 -11.77 9.40 3.83
CA PHE A 201 -11.47 9.75 2.45
C PHE A 201 -10.40 8.81 1.87
N MET A 202 -9.31 8.61 2.61
CA MET A 202 -8.24 7.67 2.29
C MET A 202 -8.76 6.23 2.09
N VAL A 203 -9.59 5.75 3.01
CA VAL A 203 -10.21 4.42 2.89
C VAL A 203 -11.09 4.33 1.64
N THR A 204 -11.91 5.35 1.37
CA THR A 204 -12.81 5.38 0.21
C THR A 204 -12.03 5.34 -1.11
N LEU A 205 -10.99 6.16 -1.23
CA LEU A 205 -10.09 6.13 -2.38
C LEU A 205 -9.37 4.80 -2.49
N GLY A 206 -8.88 4.22 -1.39
CA GLY A 206 -8.25 2.90 -1.40
C GLY A 206 -9.18 1.79 -1.88
N VAL A 207 -10.48 1.84 -1.54
CA VAL A 207 -11.48 0.86 -1.99
C VAL A 207 -11.82 1.03 -3.48
N LEU A 208 -11.99 2.28 -3.93
CA LEU A 208 -12.48 2.58 -5.28
C LEU A 208 -11.37 2.65 -6.33
N SER A 209 -10.16 3.04 -5.92
CA SER A 209 -9.05 3.25 -6.85
C SER A 209 -8.38 1.95 -7.29
N ASN A 210 -7.60 2.05 -8.38
CA ASN A 210 -6.84 0.96 -8.98
C ASN A 210 -7.68 -0.23 -9.49
N GLY A 211 -9.00 -0.08 -9.61
CA GLY A 211 -9.87 -1.14 -10.11
C GLY A 211 -9.87 -2.41 -9.26
N LEU A 212 -9.34 -2.37 -8.02
CA LEU A 212 -9.23 -3.51 -7.12
C LEU A 212 -10.60 -4.14 -6.90
N LEU A 213 -11.58 -3.35 -6.48
CA LEU A 213 -12.92 -3.83 -6.23
C LEU A 213 -13.52 -4.53 -7.47
N ILE A 214 -13.36 -3.97 -8.67
CA ILE A 214 -13.90 -4.56 -9.90
C ILE A 214 -13.14 -5.83 -10.30
N ASN A 215 -11.82 -5.78 -10.35
CA ASN A 215 -11.00 -6.89 -10.83
C ASN A 215 -11.20 -8.12 -9.94
N TYR A 216 -11.15 -7.92 -8.62
CA TYR A 216 -11.38 -8.99 -7.66
C TYR A 216 -12.85 -9.43 -7.59
N THR A 217 -13.82 -8.54 -7.86
CA THR A 217 -15.22 -8.92 -8.10
C THR A 217 -15.34 -9.86 -9.30
N ASN A 218 -14.66 -9.56 -10.41
CA ASN A 218 -14.66 -10.42 -11.60
C ASN A 218 -14.01 -11.78 -11.30
N LYS A 219 -12.90 -11.79 -10.57
CA LYS A 219 -12.20 -13.02 -10.16
C LYS A 219 -13.08 -13.90 -9.26
N PHE A 220 -13.71 -13.32 -8.22
CA PHE A 220 -14.64 -14.06 -7.36
C PHE A 220 -15.87 -14.56 -8.12
N TYR A 221 -16.41 -13.73 -9.01
CA TYR A 221 -17.51 -14.12 -9.90
C TYR A 221 -17.14 -15.30 -10.81
N ALA A 222 -15.91 -15.35 -11.33
CA ALA A 222 -15.43 -16.48 -12.11
C ALA A 222 -15.37 -17.78 -11.28
N PHE A 223 -14.93 -17.70 -10.02
CA PHE A 223 -15.00 -18.85 -9.09
C PHE A 223 -16.43 -19.31 -8.86
N LEU A 224 -17.38 -18.40 -8.60
CA LEU A 224 -18.80 -18.76 -8.45
C LEU A 224 -19.35 -19.46 -9.70
N MET A 225 -18.99 -18.98 -10.89
CA MET A 225 -19.40 -19.59 -12.16
C MET A 225 -18.80 -20.98 -12.35
N SER A 226 -17.49 -21.14 -12.08
CA SER A 226 -16.78 -22.42 -12.16
C SER A 226 -17.40 -23.44 -11.21
N GLU A 227 -17.55 -23.07 -9.93
CA GLU A 227 -18.15 -23.93 -8.90
C GLU A 227 -19.59 -24.32 -9.25
N SER A 228 -20.38 -23.42 -9.87
CA SER A 228 -21.75 -23.72 -10.25
C SER A 228 -21.92 -24.76 -11.36
N ARG A 229 -20.84 -25.18 -12.01
CA ARG A 229 -20.83 -26.15 -13.13
C ARG A 229 -20.29 -27.52 -12.71
N LYS A 230 -19.87 -27.69 -11.46
CA LYS A 230 -19.27 -28.94 -10.97
C LYS A 230 -20.35 -29.94 -10.55
N GLY A 231 -20.06 -31.24 -10.70
CA GLY A 231 -21.01 -32.33 -10.45
C GLY A 231 -21.58 -32.40 -9.04
N TYR A 232 -20.88 -31.87 -8.01
CA TYR A 232 -21.44 -31.83 -6.65
C TYR A 232 -22.70 -30.95 -6.54
N VAL A 233 -22.90 -30.01 -7.48
CA VAL A 233 -24.11 -29.18 -7.58
C VAL A 233 -25.29 -30.07 -7.99
N GLU A 234 -25.07 -31.03 -8.90
CA GLU A 234 -26.06 -32.01 -9.31
C GLU A 234 -26.39 -32.97 -8.15
N THR A 235 -25.38 -33.38 -7.39
CA THR A 235 -25.60 -34.14 -6.15
C THR A 235 -26.38 -33.34 -5.10
N ALA A 236 -26.15 -32.04 -5.01
CA ALA A 236 -26.89 -31.15 -4.11
C ALA A 236 -28.37 -31.04 -4.52
N LEU A 237 -28.64 -30.98 -5.83
CA LEU A 237 -30.01 -31.04 -6.37
C LEU A 237 -30.67 -32.38 -6.04
N ALA A 238 -29.95 -33.50 -6.19
CA ALA A 238 -30.44 -34.83 -5.83
C ALA A 238 -30.74 -34.98 -4.32
N LYS A 239 -30.13 -34.15 -3.47
CA LYS A 239 -30.41 -34.04 -2.03
C LYS A 239 -31.58 -33.10 -1.70
N ASN A 240 -32.42 -32.75 -2.68
CA ASN A 240 -33.57 -31.85 -2.55
C ASN A 240 -33.22 -30.44 -2.04
N LEU A 241 -32.00 -29.93 -2.32
CA LEU A 241 -31.67 -28.53 -2.05
C LEU A 241 -32.33 -27.62 -3.10
N HIS A 242 -32.82 -26.46 -2.66
CA HIS A 242 -33.44 -25.49 -3.56
C HIS A 242 -32.42 -24.88 -4.53
N SER A 243 -32.88 -24.65 -5.77
CA SER A 243 -32.08 -24.11 -6.87
C SER A 243 -32.66 -22.85 -7.50
N ASP A 244 -33.76 -22.35 -6.95
CA ASP A 244 -34.43 -21.17 -7.48
C ASP A 244 -33.74 -19.89 -7.04
N TYR A 245 -33.14 -19.22 -8.02
CA TYR A 245 -32.42 -17.96 -7.78
C TYR A 245 -33.35 -16.75 -7.63
N ASN A 246 -34.66 -16.93 -7.52
CA ASN A 246 -35.63 -15.85 -7.39
C ASN A 246 -35.62 -15.27 -5.97
N TRP A 247 -35.80 -13.96 -5.85
CA TRP A 247 -35.86 -13.30 -4.54
C TRP A 247 -37.10 -13.77 -3.78
N GLY A 248 -36.92 -14.31 -2.57
CA GLY A 248 -38.02 -14.82 -1.75
C GLY A 248 -38.50 -16.23 -2.10
N ALA A 249 -37.79 -16.94 -2.98
CA ALA A 249 -37.99 -18.37 -3.19
C ALA A 249 -37.64 -19.19 -1.92
N PRO A 250 -38.20 -20.41 -1.76
CA PRO A 250 -37.85 -21.29 -0.65
C PRO A 250 -36.33 -21.56 -0.65
N GLY A 251 -35.70 -21.50 0.53
CA GLY A 251 -34.23 -21.55 0.69
C GLY A 251 -33.55 -20.25 1.17
N ASN A 252 -34.30 -19.33 1.80
CA ASN A 252 -33.78 -18.10 2.43
C ASN A 252 -32.97 -17.18 1.49
N MET A 253 -33.30 -17.18 0.20
CA MET A 253 -32.63 -16.34 -0.78
C MET A 253 -33.20 -14.91 -0.77
N THR A 254 -32.78 -14.13 0.23
CA THR A 254 -33.17 -12.72 0.41
C THR A 254 -32.06 -11.76 -0.02
N ARG A 255 -32.43 -10.53 -0.38
CA ARG A 255 -31.44 -9.46 -0.64
C ARG A 255 -30.59 -9.17 0.60
N ALA A 256 -31.21 -9.23 1.78
CA ALA A 256 -30.51 -9.06 3.06
C ALA A 256 -29.42 -10.12 3.27
N ALA A 257 -29.66 -11.38 2.88
CA ALA A 257 -28.65 -12.44 2.98
C ALA A 257 -27.44 -12.22 2.04
N VAL A 258 -27.65 -11.57 0.88
CA VAL A 258 -26.57 -11.23 -0.07
C VAL A 258 -25.69 -10.11 0.45
N PHE A 259 -26.28 -9.09 1.09
CA PHE A 259 -25.56 -7.96 1.70
C PHE A 259 -25.31 -8.15 3.21
N GLY A 260 -25.52 -9.35 3.74
CA GLY A 260 -25.20 -9.65 5.13
C GLY A 260 -23.69 -9.82 5.31
N LEU A 261 -23.18 -9.46 6.50
CA LEU A 261 -21.78 -9.72 6.88
C LEU A 261 -21.47 -11.23 6.81
N LYS A 262 -22.38 -12.06 7.31
CA LYS A 262 -22.33 -13.52 7.20
C LYS A 262 -23.25 -13.99 6.08
N LYS A 263 -22.74 -14.04 4.85
CA LYS A 263 -23.50 -14.58 3.70
C LYS A 263 -23.61 -16.11 3.85
N ARG A 264 -24.82 -16.60 4.17
CA ARG A 264 -25.20 -18.02 4.30
C ARG A 264 -26.57 -18.22 3.64
N PHE A 265 -26.75 -19.38 3.00
CA PHE A 265 -27.97 -19.71 2.25
C PHE A 265 -28.49 -21.11 2.62
N PRO A 266 -28.95 -21.31 3.86
CA PRO A 266 -29.33 -22.64 4.34
C PRO A 266 -30.43 -23.25 3.46
N GLY A 267 -30.24 -24.51 3.07
CA GLY A 267 -31.20 -25.22 2.21
C GLY A 267 -31.12 -24.88 0.72
N HIS A 268 -30.18 -24.03 0.29
CA HIS A 268 -30.00 -23.66 -1.12
C HIS A 268 -28.63 -24.09 -1.64
N VAL A 269 -28.55 -24.54 -2.89
CA VAL A 269 -27.30 -25.03 -3.54
C VAL A 269 -26.20 -23.95 -3.57
N LEU A 270 -26.61 -22.68 -3.54
CA LEU A 270 -25.72 -21.51 -3.45
C LEU A 270 -24.81 -21.52 -2.22
N ASP A 271 -25.22 -22.12 -1.10
CA ASP A 271 -24.37 -22.16 0.10
C ASP A 271 -23.09 -22.99 -0.15
N ALA A 272 -23.24 -24.16 -0.77
CA ALA A 272 -22.11 -25.02 -1.14
C ALA A 272 -21.20 -24.33 -2.17
N ILE A 273 -21.79 -23.72 -3.21
CA ILE A 273 -21.05 -22.94 -4.22
C ILE A 273 -20.26 -21.80 -3.55
N MET A 274 -20.90 -21.05 -2.65
CA MET A 274 -20.29 -19.89 -1.99
C MET A 274 -19.16 -20.30 -1.05
N ARG A 275 -19.32 -21.39 -0.29
CA ARG A 275 -18.26 -21.86 0.61
C ARG A 275 -17.04 -22.35 -0.17
N ASN A 276 -17.22 -23.12 -1.24
CA ASN A 276 -16.11 -23.59 -2.10
C ASN A 276 -15.42 -22.42 -2.82
N ALA A 277 -16.19 -21.48 -3.39
CA ALA A 277 -15.63 -20.31 -4.03
C ALA A 277 -14.84 -19.43 -3.05
N ARG A 278 -15.31 -19.29 -1.80
CA ARG A 278 -14.56 -18.58 -0.73
C ARG A 278 -13.25 -19.27 -0.36
N LEU A 279 -13.22 -20.59 -0.36
CA LEU A 279 -12.00 -21.34 -0.08
C LEU A 279 -10.95 -21.09 -1.17
N GLN A 280 -11.35 -21.20 -2.45
CA GLN A 280 -10.47 -20.94 -3.60
C GLN A 280 -10.04 -19.48 -3.74
N TYR A 281 -10.86 -18.54 -3.28
CA TYR A 281 -10.54 -17.12 -3.31
C TYR A 281 -9.60 -16.69 -2.18
N LEU A 282 -9.50 -17.44 -1.08
CA LEU A 282 -8.69 -17.03 0.07
C LEU A 282 -7.20 -16.75 -0.26
N PRO A 283 -6.52 -17.54 -1.11
CA PRO A 283 -5.15 -17.27 -1.50
C PRO A 283 -4.98 -15.95 -2.28
N THR A 284 -6.01 -15.48 -2.98
CA THR A 284 -5.93 -14.23 -3.75
C THR A 284 -5.90 -12.98 -2.87
N ILE A 285 -6.14 -13.12 -1.56
CA ILE A 285 -5.95 -12.02 -0.59
C ILE A 285 -4.52 -11.52 -0.61
N LYS A 286 -3.53 -12.41 -0.83
CA LYS A 286 -2.10 -12.01 -0.87
C LYS A 286 -1.83 -11.02 -2.00
N GLU A 287 -2.33 -11.36 -3.19
CA GLU A 287 -2.26 -10.51 -4.38
C GLU A 287 -3.00 -9.19 -4.15
N GLN A 288 -4.22 -9.26 -3.57
CA GLN A 288 -5.03 -8.09 -3.27
C GLN A 288 -4.36 -7.15 -2.26
N ALA A 289 -3.73 -7.71 -1.22
CA ALA A 289 -3.00 -6.96 -0.21
C ALA A 289 -1.77 -6.25 -0.80
N SER A 290 -1.01 -6.91 -1.67
CA SER A 290 0.13 -6.31 -2.38
C SER A 290 -0.30 -5.08 -3.19
N PHE A 291 -1.31 -5.22 -4.05
CA PHE A 291 -1.79 -4.10 -4.85
C PHE A 291 -2.41 -2.98 -4.00
N LEU A 292 -3.07 -3.33 -2.90
CA LEU A 292 -3.62 -2.35 -1.97
C LEU A 292 -2.51 -1.54 -1.28
N ILE A 293 -1.46 -2.20 -0.80
CA ILE A 293 -0.31 -1.52 -0.18
C ILE A 293 0.32 -0.55 -1.18
N THR A 294 0.58 -0.99 -2.42
CA THR A 294 1.10 -0.11 -3.48
C THR A 294 0.15 1.04 -3.78
N GLY A 295 -1.15 0.79 -3.86
CA GLY A 295 -2.16 1.83 -4.08
C GLY A 295 -2.18 2.88 -2.97
N LEU A 296 -2.15 2.45 -1.70
CA LEU A 296 -2.12 3.35 -0.55
C LEU A 296 -0.85 4.21 -0.51
N ILE A 297 0.32 3.63 -0.82
CA ILE A 297 1.58 4.39 -0.93
C ILE A 297 1.44 5.51 -1.97
N ILE A 298 0.90 5.20 -3.14
CA ILE A 298 0.69 6.17 -4.23
C ILE A 298 -0.30 7.27 -3.81
N ILE A 299 -1.42 6.90 -3.18
CA ILE A 299 -2.44 7.86 -2.73
C ILE A 299 -1.84 8.81 -1.68
N GLU A 300 -1.16 8.27 -0.66
CA GLU A 300 -0.55 9.08 0.39
C GLU A 300 0.51 10.04 -0.17
N MET A 301 1.33 9.58 -1.11
CA MET A 301 2.32 10.43 -1.77
C MET A 301 1.67 11.53 -2.63
N ALA A 302 0.61 11.21 -3.38
CA ALA A 302 -0.07 12.17 -4.26
C ALA A 302 -0.85 13.26 -3.48
N LEU A 303 -1.51 12.86 -2.39
CA LEU A 303 -2.28 13.77 -1.53
C LEU A 303 -1.41 14.65 -0.65
N ASN A 304 -0.11 14.35 -0.51
CA ASN A 304 0.84 15.16 0.25
C ASN A 304 0.40 15.40 1.71
N ILE A 305 -0.19 14.39 2.33
CA ILE A 305 -0.73 14.49 3.68
C ILE A 305 0.44 14.42 4.67
N HIS A 306 0.62 15.50 5.43
CA HIS A 306 1.69 15.59 6.42
C HIS A 306 1.43 14.60 7.56
N ALA A 307 2.50 14.10 8.20
CA ALA A 307 2.44 13.07 9.26
C ALA A 307 1.90 11.69 8.83
N HIS A 308 1.88 11.39 7.53
CA HIS A 308 1.68 10.03 7.02
C HIS A 308 3.00 9.34 6.68
N LEU A 309 3.03 8.02 6.83
CA LEU A 309 4.24 7.21 6.68
C LEU A 309 4.85 7.33 5.29
N CYS A 310 4.04 7.22 4.22
CA CYS A 310 4.56 7.21 2.85
C CYS A 310 5.00 8.59 2.38
N TYR A 311 4.38 9.65 2.90
CA TYR A 311 4.82 11.02 2.67
C TYR A 311 6.17 11.29 3.36
N GLU A 312 6.32 10.89 4.62
CA GLU A 312 7.61 11.00 5.31
C GLU A 312 8.68 10.14 4.64
N LEU A 313 8.34 8.95 4.14
CA LEU A 313 9.26 8.14 3.32
C LEU A 313 9.79 8.92 2.11
N LEU A 314 8.91 9.58 1.35
CA LEU A 314 9.30 10.40 0.20
C LEU A 314 10.19 11.58 0.63
N GLN A 315 9.82 12.23 1.73
CA GLN A 315 10.58 13.34 2.29
C GLN A 315 11.98 12.90 2.73
N GLN A 316 12.12 11.79 3.45
CA GLN A 316 13.42 11.27 3.89
C GLN A 316 14.28 10.79 2.73
N LEU A 317 13.67 10.28 1.66
CA LEU A 317 14.36 9.94 0.42
C LEU A 317 14.91 11.20 -0.27
N LEU A 318 14.14 12.29 -0.32
CA LEU A 318 14.57 13.58 -0.87
C LEU A 318 15.75 14.16 -0.07
N TYR A 319 15.71 14.08 1.26
CA TYR A 319 16.76 14.56 2.15
C TYR A 319 17.93 13.57 2.32
N ARG A 320 17.94 12.44 1.60
CA ARG A 320 18.98 11.39 1.67
C ARG A 320 19.19 10.79 3.06
N ASN A 321 18.18 10.80 3.92
CA ASN A 321 18.20 10.17 5.24
C ASN A 321 17.93 8.67 5.11
N MET A 322 18.88 7.94 4.51
CA MET A 322 18.71 6.53 4.12
C MET A 322 18.38 5.60 5.29
N SER A 323 18.85 5.89 6.51
CA SER A 323 18.54 5.06 7.68
C SER A 323 17.06 5.08 8.04
N GLU A 324 16.40 6.24 8.00
CA GLU A 324 14.95 6.37 8.23
C GLU A 324 14.16 5.70 7.09
N VAL A 325 14.61 5.89 5.85
CA VAL A 325 14.02 5.25 4.66
C VAL A 325 14.05 3.73 4.81
N MET A 326 15.19 3.14 5.14
CA MET A 326 15.33 1.69 5.31
C MET A 326 14.44 1.16 6.43
N PHE A 327 14.32 1.89 7.54
CA PHE A 327 13.42 1.51 8.63
C PHE A 327 11.95 1.52 8.21
N MET A 328 11.49 2.56 7.49
CA MET A 328 10.13 2.61 6.97
C MET A 328 9.84 1.53 5.92
N VAL A 329 10.78 1.25 5.01
CA VAL A 329 10.67 0.16 4.03
C VAL A 329 10.58 -1.20 4.73
N LEU A 330 11.36 -1.40 5.80
CA LEU A 330 11.31 -2.62 6.61
C LEU A 330 9.92 -2.81 7.25
N LEU A 331 9.32 -1.75 7.78
CA LEU A 331 7.96 -1.81 8.33
C LEU A 331 6.93 -2.19 7.25
N ILE A 332 7.00 -1.58 6.06
CA ILE A 332 6.11 -1.93 4.93
C ILE A 332 6.30 -3.39 4.52
N TYR A 333 7.55 -3.87 4.46
CA TYR A 333 7.86 -5.27 4.17
C TYR A 333 7.22 -6.21 5.19
N TYR A 334 7.30 -5.90 6.49
CA TYR A 334 6.65 -6.69 7.52
C TYR A 334 5.12 -6.71 7.38
N THR A 335 4.48 -5.61 6.97
CA THR A 335 3.05 -5.61 6.65
C THR A 335 2.73 -6.62 5.55
N VAL A 336 3.48 -6.61 4.44
CA VAL A 336 3.29 -7.56 3.33
C VAL A 336 3.45 -8.99 3.85
N LYS A 337 4.55 -9.29 4.55
CA LYS A 337 4.79 -10.65 5.07
C LYS A 337 3.76 -11.13 6.08
N LEU A 338 3.33 -10.26 6.99
CA LEU A 338 2.29 -10.60 7.95
C LEU A 338 0.98 -10.95 7.23
N THR A 339 0.62 -10.21 6.18
CA THR A 339 -0.60 -10.50 5.40
C THR A 339 -0.49 -11.83 4.62
N GLU A 340 0.68 -12.15 4.07
CA GLU A 340 0.91 -13.44 3.40
C GLU A 340 0.76 -14.62 4.36
N VAL A 341 1.41 -14.53 5.53
CA VAL A 341 1.36 -15.55 6.58
C VAL A 341 -0.07 -15.70 7.10
N ALA A 342 -0.76 -14.60 7.38
CA ALA A 342 -2.14 -14.62 7.85
C ALA A 342 -3.09 -15.28 6.83
N ALA A 343 -2.93 -15.00 5.53
CA ALA A 343 -3.72 -15.62 4.47
C ALA A 343 -3.46 -17.13 4.37
N ASP A 344 -2.20 -17.58 4.47
CA ASP A 344 -1.86 -19.01 4.46
C ASP A 344 -2.42 -19.77 5.66
N ILE A 345 -2.33 -19.17 6.86
CA ILE A 345 -2.89 -19.75 8.08
C ILE A 345 -4.42 -19.86 7.94
N ALA A 346 -5.07 -18.79 7.48
CA ALA A 346 -6.52 -18.78 7.30
C ALA A 346 -6.98 -19.80 6.24
N HIS A 347 -6.23 -19.97 5.15
CA HIS A 347 -6.52 -20.98 4.13
C HIS A 347 -6.39 -22.39 4.68
N THR A 348 -5.27 -22.68 5.36
CA THR A 348 -5.00 -24.01 5.92
C THR A 348 -6.05 -24.41 6.96
N ARG A 349 -6.42 -23.48 7.86
CA ARG A 349 -7.47 -23.73 8.86
C ARG A 349 -8.83 -24.03 8.23
N LYS A 350 -9.20 -23.28 7.19
CA LYS A 350 -10.48 -23.53 6.50
C LYS A 350 -10.49 -24.81 5.69
N MET A 351 -9.35 -25.21 5.13
CA MET A 351 -9.23 -26.48 4.40
C MET A 351 -9.37 -27.66 5.35
N GLN A 352 -8.74 -27.61 6.53
CA GLN A 352 -8.91 -28.63 7.57
C GLN A 352 -10.35 -28.76 8.10
N GLN A 353 -11.10 -27.66 8.16
CA GLN A 353 -12.53 -27.68 8.50
C GLN A 353 -13.42 -28.23 7.38
N TYR A 354 -12.87 -28.39 6.18
CA TYR A 354 -13.57 -28.86 5.00
C TYR A 354 -13.31 -30.34 4.72
N ASP A 355 -12.09 -30.81 5.06
CA ASP A 355 -11.68 -32.20 4.91
C ASP A 355 -12.18 -33.08 6.08
N ASN A 356 -12.50 -32.48 7.23
CA ASN A 356 -13.17 -33.10 8.39
C ASN A 356 -14.67 -32.80 8.36
#